data_AF-A0A497Q025-F1
#
_entry.id   AF-A0A497Q025-F1
#
_cell.length_a   1.000
_cell.length_b   1.000
_cell.length_c   1.000
_cell.angle_alpha   90.00
_cell.angle_beta   90.00
_cell.angle_gamma   90.00
#
_symmetry.space_group_name_H-M   'P 1'
#
loop_
_entity.id
_entity.type
_entity.pdbx_description
1 polymer ?
#
loop_
_entity_poly.entity_id
_entity_poly.type
_entity_poly.pdbx_seq_one_letter_code
_entity_poly.pdbx_strand_id
1 'polypeptide(L)'
;MSEVDEGWRRVIKAFEDWIYYESSEYGPYTSYFSLESLRDLTHKERIGWMRSMYEEIIPGRVDMCRQVKVSFEDFLPYMPDSNAIETVQSMIDLAQVIEDSILGMSDSMHEMKEEYEDGSMDEIVPHLTTLAEAEEDIRHHMSLFSKGFAKLKSMGLEMPDLE
;
A
#
# COMPACT_ATOMS: atom_id res chain seq x y z
N MET A 1 23.15 21.36 -0.37
CA MET A 1 21.97 20.61 0.10
C MET A 1 22.25 20.20 1.53
N SER A 2 21.31 20.45 2.43
CA SER A 2 21.38 19.93 3.79
C SER A 2 21.13 18.41 3.78
N GLU A 3 21.61 17.68 4.79
CA GLU A 3 21.30 16.25 4.92
C GLU A 3 19.78 16.01 5.08
N VAL A 4 19.07 16.97 5.68
CA VAL A 4 17.61 16.97 5.80
C VAL A 4 16.93 17.06 4.43
N ASP A 5 17.45 17.89 3.51
CA ASP A 5 16.91 18.03 2.15
C ASP A 5 17.06 16.72 1.37
N GLU A 6 18.19 16.02 1.56
CA GLU A 6 18.45 14.74 0.91
C GLU A 6 17.52 13.65 1.48
N GLY A 7 17.33 13.62 2.80
CA GLY A 7 16.36 12.73 3.44
C GLY A 7 14.94 12.95 2.93
N TRP A 8 14.50 14.20 2.85
CA TRP A 8 13.20 14.54 2.28
C TRP A 8 13.04 14.08 0.84
N ARG A 9 14.04 14.29 -0.02
CA ARG A 9 13.98 13.84 -1.42
C ARG A 9 13.80 12.33 -1.53
N ARG A 10 14.45 11.55 -0.66
CA ARG A 10 14.28 10.09 -0.62
C ARG A 10 12.87 9.70 -0.20
N VAL A 11 12.34 10.33 0.86
CA VAL A 11 10.96 10.10 1.32
C VAL A 11 9.96 10.42 0.22
N ILE A 12 10.02 11.62 -0.37
CA ILE A 12 9.04 12.03 -1.37
C ILE A 12 9.13 11.15 -2.61
N LYS A 13 10.35 10.83 -3.07
CA LYS A 13 10.53 9.90 -4.19
C LYS A 13 9.91 8.53 -3.90
N ALA A 14 10.11 7.96 -2.72
CA ALA A 14 9.50 6.67 -2.36
C ALA A 14 7.96 6.72 -2.40
N PHE A 15 7.37 7.84 -1.97
CA PHE A 15 5.92 8.06 -2.08
C PHE A 15 5.44 8.22 -3.52
N GLU A 16 6.17 8.97 -4.34
CA GLU A 16 5.83 9.14 -5.76
C GLU A 16 5.93 7.82 -6.51
N ASP A 17 6.98 7.04 -6.25
CA ASP A 17 7.16 5.70 -6.80
C ASP A 17 6.01 4.78 -6.36
N TRP A 18 5.58 4.84 -5.09
CA TRP A 18 4.43 4.07 -4.60
C TRP A 18 3.10 4.51 -5.24
N ILE A 19 2.81 5.82 -5.30
CA ILE A 19 1.59 6.36 -5.93
C ILE A 19 1.59 6.02 -7.43
N TYR A 20 2.74 6.11 -8.08
CA TYR A 20 2.90 5.72 -9.47
C TYR A 20 2.64 4.22 -9.65
N TYR A 21 3.18 3.37 -8.78
CA TYR A 21 2.93 1.93 -8.80
C TYR A 21 1.43 1.63 -8.66
N GLU A 22 0.76 2.19 -7.65
CA GLU A 22 -0.69 2.02 -7.42
C GLU A 22 -1.55 2.57 -8.58
N SER A 23 -1.07 3.55 -9.35
CA SER A 23 -1.84 4.17 -10.45
C SER A 23 -1.54 3.61 -11.84
N SER A 24 -0.33 3.10 -12.08
CA SER A 24 0.12 2.64 -13.41
C SER A 24 -0.18 1.17 -13.67
N GLU A 25 -0.06 0.32 -12.65
CA GLU A 25 -0.35 -1.10 -12.78
C GLU A 25 -1.72 -1.47 -12.17
N TYR A 26 -2.28 -0.63 -11.29
CA TYR A 26 -3.41 -0.99 -10.41
C TYR A 26 -4.59 -0.01 -10.37
N GLY A 27 -4.93 0.67 -11.47
CA GLY A 27 -6.22 1.39 -11.57
C GLY A 27 -7.35 0.55 -10.96
N PRO A 28 -8.25 1.11 -10.14
CA PRO A 28 -8.81 0.48 -8.94
C PRO A 28 -9.43 -0.90 -9.21
N TYR A 29 -8.63 -1.96 -9.01
CA TYR A 29 -9.06 -3.36 -9.17
C TYR A 29 -10.04 -3.81 -8.07
N THR A 30 -10.48 -2.91 -7.19
CA THR A 30 -11.62 -3.16 -6.29
C THR A 30 -12.87 -3.57 -7.04
N SER A 31 -13.02 -3.22 -8.32
CA SER A 31 -14.10 -3.78 -9.14
C SER A 31 -14.07 -5.31 -9.13
N TYR A 32 -12.90 -5.93 -9.25
CA TYR A 32 -12.74 -7.39 -9.28
C TYR A 32 -12.86 -8.06 -7.92
N PHE A 33 -12.84 -7.31 -6.82
CA PHE A 33 -13.26 -7.79 -5.49
C PHE A 33 -14.79 -7.84 -5.36
N SER A 34 -15.47 -8.15 -6.46
CA SER A 34 -16.90 -8.37 -6.51
C SER A 34 -17.20 -9.56 -7.39
N LEU A 35 -18.18 -10.35 -6.96
CA LEU A 35 -18.59 -11.53 -7.70
C LEU A 35 -19.21 -11.16 -9.06
N GLU A 36 -19.83 -9.99 -9.18
CA GLU A 36 -20.35 -9.46 -10.44
C GLU A 36 -19.22 -9.28 -11.46
N SER A 37 -18.11 -8.62 -11.08
CA SER A 37 -17.00 -8.39 -12.01
C SER A 37 -16.26 -9.68 -12.37
N LEU A 38 -16.18 -10.66 -11.46
CA LEU A 38 -15.59 -11.95 -11.79
C LEU A 38 -16.46 -12.81 -12.71
N ARG A 39 -17.79 -12.66 -12.65
CA ARG A 39 -18.71 -13.43 -13.52
C ARG A 39 -18.48 -13.16 -15.00
N ASP A 40 -18.08 -11.94 -15.35
CA ASP A 40 -17.82 -11.54 -16.74
C ASP A 40 -16.52 -12.13 -17.31
N LEU A 41 -15.64 -12.65 -16.45
CA LEU A 41 -14.39 -13.28 -16.85
C LEU A 41 -14.56 -14.77 -17.16
N THR A 42 -13.77 -15.30 -18.10
CA THR A 42 -13.61 -16.74 -18.27
C THR A 42 -12.86 -17.36 -17.09
N HIS A 43 -12.99 -18.67 -16.90
CA HIS A 43 -12.25 -19.39 -15.84
C HIS A 43 -10.73 -19.14 -15.92
N LYS A 44 -10.16 -19.18 -17.14
CA LYS A 44 -8.73 -18.91 -17.35
C LYS A 44 -8.33 -17.50 -16.93
N GLU A 45 -9.16 -16.51 -17.21
CA GLU A 45 -8.91 -15.12 -16.82
C GLU A 45 -8.99 -14.93 -15.30
N ARG A 46 -9.94 -15.59 -14.62
CA ARG A 46 -10.05 -15.54 -13.15
C ARG A 46 -8.83 -16.12 -12.46
N ILE A 47 -8.42 -17.32 -12.87
CA ILE A 47 -7.21 -17.98 -12.34
C ILE A 47 -5.97 -17.16 -12.66
N GLY A 48 -5.88 -16.63 -13.89
CA GLY A 48 -4.78 -15.76 -14.30
C GLY A 48 -4.67 -14.52 -13.42
N TRP A 49 -5.81 -13.87 -13.13
CA TRP A 49 -5.88 -12.71 -12.25
C TRP A 49 -5.53 -13.06 -10.80
N MET A 50 -6.12 -14.12 -10.21
CA MET A 50 -5.78 -14.54 -8.84
C MET A 50 -4.28 -14.86 -8.70
N ARG A 51 -3.71 -15.50 -9.73
CA ARG A 51 -2.28 -15.82 -9.78
C ARG A 51 -1.42 -14.56 -9.89
N SER A 52 -1.74 -13.61 -10.77
CA SER A 52 -0.98 -12.35 -10.87
C SER A 52 -1.07 -11.55 -9.58
N MET A 53 -2.25 -11.54 -8.94
CA MET A 53 -2.44 -10.88 -7.64
C MET A 53 -1.43 -11.37 -6.61
N TYR A 54 -1.28 -12.70 -6.49
CA TYR A 54 -0.39 -13.33 -5.53
C TYR A 54 1.10 -13.31 -5.93
N GLU A 55 1.42 -13.54 -7.20
CA GLU A 55 2.82 -13.72 -7.65
C GLU A 55 3.56 -12.41 -7.95
N GLU A 56 2.83 -11.35 -8.33
CA GLU A 56 3.43 -10.13 -8.87
C GLU A 56 2.93 -8.88 -8.13
N ILE A 57 1.60 -8.73 -8.07
CA ILE A 57 0.96 -7.47 -7.68
C ILE A 57 1.14 -7.18 -6.20
N ILE A 58 0.63 -8.06 -5.34
CA ILE A 58 0.69 -7.91 -3.89
C ILE A 58 2.15 -7.84 -3.41
N PRO A 59 3.07 -8.72 -3.86
CA PRO A 59 4.49 -8.60 -3.55
C PRO A 59 5.09 -7.23 -3.89
N GLY A 60 4.81 -6.69 -5.09
CA GLY A 60 5.34 -5.38 -5.45
C GLY A 60 4.72 -4.24 -4.63
N ARG A 61 3.44 -4.34 -4.21
CA ARG A 61 2.83 -3.39 -3.26
C ARG A 61 3.55 -3.41 -1.91
N VAL A 62 3.87 -4.60 -1.40
CA VAL A 62 4.67 -4.77 -0.17
C VAL A 62 6.03 -4.09 -0.33
N ASP A 63 6.70 -4.30 -1.46
CA ASP A 63 8.02 -3.72 -1.71
C ASP A 63 7.98 -2.18 -1.76
N MET A 64 6.95 -1.59 -2.38
CA MET A 64 6.76 -0.12 -2.38
C MET A 64 6.52 0.41 -0.96
N CYS A 65 5.65 -0.26 -0.19
CA CYS A 65 5.36 0.13 1.18
C CYS A 65 6.62 0.05 2.07
N ARG A 66 7.43 -1.00 1.92
CA ARG A 66 8.70 -1.16 2.62
C ARG A 66 9.71 -0.07 2.26
N GLN A 67 9.79 0.32 0.99
CA GLN A 67 10.69 1.41 0.57
C GLN A 67 10.30 2.73 1.24
N VAL A 68 9.00 3.03 1.33
CA VAL A 68 8.49 4.18 2.06
C VAL A 68 8.85 4.11 3.53
N LYS A 69 8.64 2.96 4.18
CA LYS A 69 9.02 2.75 5.58
C LYS A 69 10.52 2.99 5.82
N VAL A 70 11.38 2.35 5.02
CA VAL A 70 12.84 2.53 5.10
C VAL A 70 13.23 3.98 4.87
N SER A 71 12.58 4.68 3.94
CA SER A 71 12.85 6.10 3.71
C SER A 71 12.56 6.97 4.94
N PHE A 72 11.53 6.64 5.72
CA PHE A 72 11.25 7.33 6.99
C PHE A 72 12.22 6.92 8.11
N GLU A 73 12.60 5.65 8.19
CA GLU A 73 13.62 5.17 9.14
C GLU A 73 14.96 5.89 8.92
N ASP A 74 15.37 6.02 7.66
CA ASP A 74 16.56 6.79 7.25
C ASP A 74 16.39 8.30 7.52
N PHE A 75 15.15 8.82 7.51
CA PHE A 75 14.87 10.23 7.75
C PHE A 75 14.85 10.59 9.24
N LEU A 76 14.52 9.64 10.11
CA LEU A 76 14.35 9.83 11.56
C LEU A 76 15.56 10.49 12.26
N PRO A 77 16.84 10.15 11.94
CA PRO A 77 18.01 10.79 12.56
C PRO A 77 18.13 12.29 12.31
N TYR A 78 17.44 12.82 11.29
CA TYR A 78 17.49 14.24 10.92
C TYR A 78 16.42 15.08 11.62
N MET A 79 15.59 14.48 12.49
CA MET A 79 14.51 15.18 13.17
C MET A 79 15.05 16.14 14.25
N PRO A 80 14.57 17.39 14.28
CA PRO A 80 15.14 18.44 15.13
C PRO A 80 14.75 18.33 16.61
N ASP A 81 13.62 17.69 16.90
CA ASP A 81 13.06 17.56 18.25
C ASP A 81 12.20 16.30 18.41
N SER A 82 11.78 16.03 19.64
CA SER A 82 10.97 14.86 19.99
C SER A 82 9.61 14.81 19.30
N ASN A 83 8.99 15.97 19.02
CA ASN A 83 7.67 15.99 18.37
C ASN A 83 7.78 15.60 16.88
N ALA A 84 8.86 16.02 16.22
CA ALA A 84 9.17 15.62 14.87
C ALA A 84 9.50 14.12 14.81
N ILE A 85 10.32 13.62 15.74
CA ILE A 85 10.62 12.19 15.89
C ILE A 85 9.35 11.37 16.05
N GLU A 86 8.47 11.74 16.98
CA GLU A 86 7.19 11.04 17.20
C GLU A 86 6.30 11.03 15.96
N THR A 87 6.32 12.13 15.19
CA THR A 87 5.53 12.24 13.97
C THR A 87 6.05 11.29 12.90
N VAL A 88 7.36 11.27 12.66
CA VAL A 88 7.97 10.31 11.70
C VAL A 88 7.78 8.87 12.18
N GLN A 89 7.94 8.59 13.47
CA GLN A 89 7.68 7.26 14.02
C GLN A 89 6.22 6.82 13.77
N SER A 90 5.25 7.72 13.97
CA SER A 90 3.85 7.42 13.68
C SER A 90 3.61 7.13 12.19
N MET A 91 4.42 7.71 11.29
CA MET A 91 4.36 7.43 9.85
C MET A 91 5.00 6.09 9.49
N ILE A 92 6.08 5.70 10.19
CA ILE A 92 6.68 4.35 10.09
C ILE A 92 5.67 3.29 10.56
N ASP A 93 5.02 3.54 11.70
CA ASP A 93 4.02 2.63 12.25
C ASP A 93 2.82 2.51 11.31
N LEU A 94 2.39 3.61 10.69
CA LEU A 94 1.34 3.62 9.67
C LEU A 94 1.73 2.79 8.43
N ALA A 95 2.98 2.90 7.96
CA ALA A 95 3.48 2.08 6.86
C ALA A 95 3.46 0.59 7.23
N GLN A 96 3.83 0.24 8.47
CA GLN A 96 3.75 -1.15 8.96
C GLN A 96 2.31 -1.67 8.93
N VAL A 97 1.34 -0.89 9.41
CA VAL A 97 -0.08 -1.30 9.38
C VAL A 97 -0.54 -1.58 7.95
N ILE A 98 -0.13 -0.74 6.99
CA ILE A 98 -0.45 -0.95 5.56
C ILE A 98 0.24 -2.21 5.01
N GLU A 99 1.52 -2.41 5.31
CA GLU A 99 2.26 -3.62 4.93
C GLU A 99 1.55 -4.89 5.43
N ASP A 100 1.15 -4.90 6.70
CA ASP A 100 0.45 -6.03 7.32
C ASP A 100 -0.91 -6.31 6.64
N SER A 101 -1.67 -5.25 6.31
CA SER A 101 -2.91 -5.38 5.54
C SER A 101 -2.67 -5.96 4.15
N ILE A 102 -1.63 -5.50 3.43
CA ILE A 102 -1.27 -6.01 2.10
C ILE A 102 -0.85 -7.48 2.18
N LEU A 103 -0.07 -7.87 3.20
CA LEU A 103 0.29 -9.27 3.43
C LEU A 103 -0.94 -10.14 3.70
N GLY A 104 -1.90 -9.64 4.50
CA GLY A 104 -3.18 -10.32 4.71
C GLY A 104 -3.96 -10.53 3.41
N MET A 105 -3.92 -9.58 2.47
CA MET A 105 -4.50 -9.76 1.14
C MET A 105 -3.82 -10.90 0.36
N SER A 106 -2.50 -11.09 0.52
CA SER A 106 -1.77 -12.18 -0.11
C SER A 106 -2.30 -13.54 0.33
N ASP A 107 -2.52 -13.70 1.64
CA ASP A 107 -3.04 -14.93 2.23
C ASP A 107 -4.47 -15.18 1.75
N SER A 108 -5.35 -14.17 1.80
CA SER A 108 -6.71 -14.28 1.25
C SER A 108 -6.72 -14.57 -0.25
N MET A 109 -5.75 -14.08 -1.02
CA MET A 109 -5.59 -14.42 -2.45
C MET A 109 -5.16 -15.83 -2.73
N HIS A 110 -4.28 -16.36 -1.89
CA HIS A 110 -3.90 -17.74 -1.98
C HIS A 110 -5.09 -18.67 -1.67
N GLU A 111 -5.76 -18.45 -0.53
CA GLU A 111 -6.91 -19.26 -0.08
C GLU A 111 -8.07 -19.20 -1.08
N MET A 112 -8.42 -18.01 -1.56
CA MET A 112 -9.48 -17.84 -2.56
C MET A 112 -9.20 -18.61 -3.85
N LYS A 113 -7.93 -18.63 -4.30
CA LYS A 113 -7.54 -19.37 -5.51
C LYS A 113 -7.74 -20.87 -5.31
N GLU A 114 -7.28 -21.42 -4.18
CA GLU A 114 -7.43 -22.84 -3.87
C GLU A 114 -8.92 -23.24 -3.80
N GLU A 115 -9.73 -22.46 -3.08
CA GLU A 115 -11.18 -22.71 -2.98
C GLU A 115 -11.92 -22.56 -4.32
N TYR A 116 -11.49 -21.64 -5.19
CA TYR A 116 -12.07 -21.51 -6.53
C TYR A 116 -11.72 -22.68 -7.45
N GLU A 117 -10.50 -23.22 -7.35
CA GLU A 117 -10.04 -24.35 -8.17
C GLU A 117 -10.74 -25.66 -7.77
N ASP A 118 -10.98 -25.86 -6.47
CA ASP A 118 -11.62 -27.07 -5.94
C ASP A 118 -13.15 -26.96 -5.83
N GLY A 119 -13.68 -25.74 -5.86
CA GLY A 119 -15.07 -25.42 -5.54
C GLY A 119 -15.81 -24.64 -6.63
N SER A 120 -16.68 -23.74 -6.18
CA SER A 120 -17.52 -22.92 -7.05
C SER A 120 -17.29 -21.43 -6.78
N MET A 121 -17.78 -20.59 -7.68
CA MET A 121 -17.67 -19.13 -7.53
C MET A 121 -18.40 -18.59 -6.30
N ASP A 122 -19.37 -19.32 -5.73
CA ASP A 122 -20.07 -18.87 -4.53
C ASP A 122 -19.21 -19.07 -3.26
N GLU A 123 -18.26 -20.00 -3.28
CA GLU A 123 -17.35 -20.27 -2.15
C GLU A 123 -16.38 -19.11 -1.91
N ILE A 124 -16.00 -18.37 -2.96
CA ILE A 124 -15.04 -17.27 -2.87
C ILE A 124 -15.62 -15.92 -2.43
N VAL A 125 -16.94 -15.82 -2.23
CA VAL A 125 -17.61 -14.58 -1.83
C VAL A 125 -17.07 -13.97 -0.53
N PRO A 126 -16.81 -14.76 0.54
CA PRO A 126 -16.23 -14.23 1.77
C PRO A 126 -14.86 -13.59 1.52
N HIS A 127 -13.99 -14.24 0.74
CA HIS A 127 -12.67 -13.75 0.39
C HIS A 127 -12.71 -12.43 -0.36
N LEU A 128 -13.61 -12.30 -1.34
CA LEU A 128 -13.81 -11.04 -2.08
C LEU A 128 -14.21 -9.88 -1.14
N THR A 129 -15.01 -10.17 -0.13
CA THR A 129 -15.43 -9.17 0.86
C THR A 129 -14.24 -8.74 1.72
N THR A 130 -13.46 -9.70 2.24
CA THR A 130 -12.26 -9.43 3.03
C THR A 130 -11.23 -8.59 2.27
N LEU A 131 -11.01 -8.88 0.99
CA LEU A 131 -10.12 -8.07 0.15
C LEU A 131 -10.62 -6.65 -0.08
N ALA A 132 -11.92 -6.49 -0.32
CA ALA A 132 -12.51 -5.17 -0.54
C ALA A 132 -12.39 -4.30 0.71
N GLU A 133 -12.61 -4.90 1.88
CA GLU A 133 -12.41 -4.26 3.18
C GLU A 133 -10.93 -3.90 3.41
N ALA A 134 -10.01 -4.84 3.19
CA ALA A 134 -8.58 -4.61 3.32
C ALA A 134 -8.09 -3.48 2.40
N GLU A 135 -8.58 -3.42 1.17
CA GLU A 135 -8.23 -2.37 0.22
C GLU A 135 -8.76 -0.99 0.64
N GLU A 136 -9.96 -0.91 1.21
CA GLU A 136 -10.48 0.33 1.77
C GLU A 136 -9.68 0.78 3.00
N ASP A 137 -9.29 -0.16 3.87
CA ASP A 137 -8.43 0.12 5.02
C ASP A 137 -7.05 0.63 4.58
N ILE A 138 -6.44 0.02 3.56
CA ILE A 138 -5.17 0.49 2.98
C ILE A 138 -5.32 1.92 2.46
N ARG A 139 -6.37 2.20 1.66
CA ARG A 139 -6.62 3.56 1.16
C ARG A 139 -6.85 4.56 2.28
N HIS A 140 -7.58 4.16 3.32
CA HIS A 140 -7.80 5.00 4.49
C HIS A 140 -6.47 5.36 5.15
N HIS A 141 -5.63 4.37 5.45
CA HIS A 141 -4.33 4.57 6.06
C HIS A 141 -3.40 5.40 5.18
N MET A 142 -3.34 5.13 3.86
CA MET A 142 -2.56 5.94 2.92
C MET A 142 -2.96 7.43 2.98
N SER A 143 -4.26 7.72 3.12
CA SER A 143 -4.73 9.11 3.23
C SER A 143 -4.20 9.84 4.48
N LEU A 144 -3.88 9.11 5.55
CA LEU A 144 -3.40 9.69 6.81
C LEU A 144 -1.96 10.23 6.70
N PHE A 145 -1.17 9.78 5.72
CA PHE A 145 0.17 10.35 5.49
C PHE A 145 0.11 11.85 5.21
N SER A 146 -0.93 12.34 4.53
CA SER A 146 -1.12 13.77 4.30
C SER A 146 -1.19 14.59 5.60
N LYS A 147 -1.74 14.02 6.68
CA LYS A 147 -1.77 14.64 8.01
C LYS A 147 -0.37 14.65 8.64
N GLY A 148 0.39 13.58 8.47
CA GLY A 148 1.78 13.48 8.92
C GLY A 148 2.66 14.55 8.26
N PHE A 149 2.62 14.65 6.93
CA PHE A 149 3.34 15.67 6.18
C PHE A 149 2.92 17.10 6.56
N ALA A 150 1.62 17.36 6.73
CA ALA A 150 1.14 18.67 7.17
C ALA A 150 1.64 19.04 8.57
N LYS A 151 1.72 18.06 9.48
CA LYS A 151 2.26 18.25 10.83
C LYS A 151 3.75 18.58 10.79
N LEU A 152 4.55 17.83 10.03
CA LEU A 152 5.99 18.12 9.83
C LEU A 152 6.20 19.52 9.22
N LYS A 153 5.41 19.89 8.21
CA LYS A 153 5.45 21.24 7.63
C LYS A 153 5.14 22.33 8.66
N SER A 154 4.14 22.12 9.52
CA SER A 154 3.81 23.08 10.58
C SER A 154 4.92 23.29 11.63
N MET A 155 5.86 22.34 11.71
CA MET A 155 7.05 22.41 12.57
C MET A 155 8.25 23.06 11.88
N GLY A 156 8.10 23.53 10.63
CA GLY A 156 9.18 24.14 9.86
C GLY A 156 10.05 23.14 9.09
N LEU A 157 9.67 21.86 9.05
CA LEU A 157 10.27 20.85 8.16
C LEU A 157 9.57 20.93 6.80
N GLU A 158 9.91 21.97 6.04
CA GLU A 158 9.35 22.17 4.71
C GLU A 158 9.89 21.12 3.74
N MET A 159 8.98 20.47 3.02
CA MET A 159 9.34 19.58 1.92
C MET A 159 9.96 20.42 0.80
N PRO A 160 11.12 20.02 0.25
CA PRO A 160 11.68 20.68 -0.92
C PRO A 160 10.73 20.51 -2.10
N ASP A 161 10.56 21.57 -2.89
CA ASP A 161 9.90 21.46 -4.19
C ASP A 161 10.67 20.44 -5.04
N LEU A 162 9.96 19.45 -5.56
CA LEU A 162 10.51 18.54 -6.56
C LEU A 162 10.42 19.25 -7.92
N GLU A 163 11.58 19.62 -8.47
CA GLU A 163 11.73 20.10 -9.85
C GLU A 163 11.55 18.98 -10.87
#